data_AF-A0A8T5ZLS5-F1
#
_entry.id   AF-A0A8T5ZLS5-F1
#
_cell.length_a   1.000
_cell.length_b   1.000
_cell.length_c   1.000
_cell.angle_alpha   90.00
_cell.angle_beta   90.00
_cell.angle_gamma   90.00
#
_symmetry.space_group_name_H-M   'P 1'
#
loop_
_entity.id
_entity.type
_entity.pdbx_description
1 polymer ?
#
loop_
_entity_poly.entity_id
_entity_poly.type
_entity_poly.pdbx_seq_one_letter_code
_entity_poly.pdbx_strand_id
1 'polypeptide(L)'
;TALRMAMQTREQHIRREKANSNICTSQVLLANIASLYAVYHGPVGLKRIANRIHRLTDILAAGLQQKGLKLRHAHYFDTLCVEVADKAGVLTRAEAAEINLRSDILNAVGITLDETTTRENVMQLFNVLLGDNHGLDIDTLDKDVAHDSRSIQPAMLRDDEILTHPVFNRYHSETEMMRYMHSLERKDLALNQAMIPLGSCTMKLNAAAEMIPITWPEFAELHPFCPPEQAEGYQQMIAQLADWLVKLTGYDAVCMQPNSGAQGEYAGLLAIRHYHESRN
;
A
#
# COMPACT_ATOMS: atom_id res chain seq x y z
N THR A 1 -7.28 -4.88 -32.47
CA THR A 1 -7.33 -6.06 -31.58
C THR A 1 -8.48 -5.90 -30.61
N ALA A 2 -9.24 -6.95 -30.34
CA ALA A 2 -10.26 -6.98 -29.28
C ALA A 2 -9.73 -7.75 -28.06
N LEU A 3 -10.18 -7.39 -26.86
CA LEU A 3 -9.80 -8.06 -25.61
C LEU A 3 -10.99 -8.83 -25.04
N ARG A 4 -10.71 -9.93 -24.33
CA ARG A 4 -11.71 -10.72 -23.59
C ARG A 4 -11.06 -11.43 -22.41
N MET A 5 -11.87 -11.84 -21.45
CA MET A 5 -11.43 -12.81 -20.44
C MET A 5 -11.11 -14.16 -21.09
N ALA A 6 -9.98 -14.75 -20.70
CA ALA A 6 -9.45 -15.99 -21.26
C ALA A 6 -9.44 -17.12 -20.22
N MET A 7 -9.59 -18.36 -20.69
CA MET A 7 -9.53 -19.57 -19.86
C MET A 7 -10.51 -19.54 -18.68
N GLN A 8 -11.73 -19.06 -18.90
CA GLN A 8 -12.77 -18.88 -17.87
C GLN A 8 -13.22 -20.20 -17.22
N THR A 9 -12.95 -21.36 -17.85
CA THR A 9 -13.24 -22.67 -17.25
C THR A 9 -12.49 -22.89 -15.94
N ARG A 10 -11.45 -22.12 -15.62
CA ARG A 10 -10.73 -22.20 -14.34
C ARG A 10 -11.51 -21.62 -13.16
N GLU A 11 -12.53 -20.81 -13.42
CA GLU A 11 -13.20 -19.97 -12.42
C GLU A 11 -14.44 -20.64 -11.80
N GLN A 12 -14.84 -20.13 -10.62
CA GLN A 12 -15.91 -20.69 -9.79
C GLN A 12 -17.26 -20.76 -10.50
N HIS A 13 -17.57 -19.81 -11.40
CA HIS A 13 -18.86 -19.77 -12.10
C HIS A 13 -19.04 -20.90 -13.13
N ILE A 14 -17.94 -21.57 -13.53
CA ILE A 14 -17.98 -22.75 -14.40
C ILE A 14 -17.66 -24.03 -13.62
N ARG A 15 -16.53 -24.06 -12.89
CA ARG A 15 -16.04 -25.29 -12.25
C ARG A 15 -16.41 -25.46 -10.78
N ARG A 16 -17.04 -24.46 -10.15
CA ARG A 16 -17.53 -24.53 -8.77
C ARG A 16 -16.44 -25.04 -7.82
N GLU A 17 -16.68 -26.13 -7.09
CA GLU A 17 -15.73 -26.75 -6.16
C GLU A 17 -14.44 -27.28 -6.82
N LYS A 18 -14.44 -27.47 -8.15
CA LYS A 18 -13.26 -27.87 -8.95
C LYS A 18 -12.53 -26.69 -9.59
N ALA A 19 -12.93 -25.47 -9.27
CA ALA A 19 -12.23 -24.26 -9.71
C ALA A 19 -10.87 -24.15 -9.03
N ASN A 20 -9.99 -23.31 -9.58
CA ASN A 20 -8.65 -23.11 -9.01
C ASN A 20 -8.66 -22.27 -7.73
N SER A 21 -9.74 -21.53 -7.49
CA SER A 21 -9.95 -20.65 -6.32
C SER A 21 -11.45 -20.33 -6.21
N ASN A 22 -11.89 -19.90 -5.03
CA ASN A 22 -13.23 -19.36 -4.78
C ASN A 22 -13.39 -17.89 -5.19
N ILE A 23 -12.31 -17.21 -5.60
CA ILE A 23 -12.35 -15.78 -5.94
C ILE A 23 -13.39 -15.46 -7.03
N CYS A 24 -14.14 -14.37 -6.82
CA CYS A 24 -15.12 -13.84 -7.76
C CYS A 24 -14.90 -12.34 -7.96
N THR A 25 -15.38 -11.50 -7.02
CA THR A 25 -14.99 -10.09 -6.96
C THR A 25 -13.50 -9.98 -6.62
N SER A 26 -12.78 -9.17 -7.39
CA SER A 26 -11.37 -8.85 -7.18
C SER A 26 -11.17 -7.32 -7.19
N GLN A 27 -9.92 -6.85 -7.29
CA GLN A 27 -9.57 -5.44 -7.17
C GLN A 27 -9.31 -4.78 -8.53
N VAL A 28 -10.26 -4.88 -9.47
CA VAL A 28 -10.10 -4.41 -10.86
C VAL A 28 -9.86 -2.90 -10.94
N LEU A 29 -10.60 -2.10 -10.17
CA LEU A 29 -10.43 -0.64 -10.17
C LEU A 29 -9.02 -0.24 -9.71
N LEU A 30 -8.53 -0.85 -8.63
CA LEU A 30 -7.19 -0.58 -8.10
C LEU A 30 -6.09 -1.08 -9.05
N ALA A 31 -6.30 -2.22 -9.73
CA ALA A 31 -5.40 -2.70 -10.77
C ALA A 31 -5.32 -1.73 -11.97
N ASN A 32 -6.44 -1.13 -12.37
CA ASN A 32 -6.46 -0.10 -13.40
C ASN A 32 -5.72 1.16 -12.96
N ILE A 33 -5.90 1.61 -11.72
CA ILE A 33 -5.17 2.77 -11.16
C ILE A 33 -3.66 2.49 -11.16
N ALA A 34 -3.22 1.33 -10.67
CA ALA A 34 -1.81 0.95 -10.69
C ALA A 34 -1.24 0.86 -12.12
N SER A 35 -2.02 0.34 -13.07
CA SER A 35 -1.64 0.33 -14.48
C SER A 35 -1.52 1.74 -15.05
N LEU A 36 -2.44 2.66 -14.71
CA LEU A 36 -2.41 4.03 -15.17
C LEU A 36 -1.22 4.80 -14.58
N TYR A 37 -0.88 4.55 -13.31
CA TYR A 37 0.34 5.06 -12.68
C TYR A 37 1.60 4.60 -13.46
N ALA A 38 1.68 3.31 -13.81
CA ALA A 38 2.80 2.79 -14.61
C ALA A 38 2.82 3.35 -16.04
N VAL A 39 1.66 3.58 -16.67
CA VAL A 39 1.56 4.20 -18.00
C VAL A 39 1.99 5.68 -17.95
N TYR A 40 1.58 6.41 -16.92
CA TYR A 40 1.88 7.82 -16.76
C TYR A 40 3.37 8.07 -16.53
N HIS A 41 3.98 7.28 -15.65
CA HIS A 41 5.40 7.44 -15.31
C HIS A 41 6.32 6.76 -16.32
N GLY A 42 5.88 5.66 -16.93
CA GLY A 42 6.72 4.84 -17.80
C GLY A 42 7.96 4.27 -17.08
N PRO A 43 8.84 3.56 -17.81
CA PRO A 43 10.04 2.96 -17.22
C PRO A 43 10.99 4.01 -16.60
N VAL A 44 11.11 5.20 -17.23
CA VAL A 44 12.00 6.27 -16.77
C VAL A 44 11.49 6.90 -15.47
N GLY A 45 10.19 7.24 -15.40
CA GLY A 45 9.59 7.85 -14.22
C GLY A 45 9.62 6.92 -13.02
N LEU A 46 9.26 5.64 -13.21
CA LEU A 46 9.32 4.64 -12.13
C LEU A 46 10.75 4.42 -11.64
N LYS A 47 11.74 4.35 -12.55
CA LYS A 47 13.15 4.26 -12.16
C LYS A 47 13.61 5.50 -11.39
N ARG A 48 13.17 6.70 -11.78
CA ARG A 48 13.47 7.93 -11.05
C ARG A 48 12.87 7.93 -9.64
N ILE A 49 11.62 7.48 -9.49
CA ILE A 49 10.95 7.38 -8.19
C ILE A 49 11.68 6.38 -7.29
N ALA A 50 11.92 5.17 -7.80
CA ALA A 50 12.64 4.13 -7.07
C ALA A 50 14.04 4.58 -6.65
N ASN A 51 14.80 5.21 -7.55
CA ASN A 51 16.13 5.73 -7.24
C ASN A 51 16.09 6.87 -6.22
N ARG A 52 15.05 7.72 -6.22
CA ARG A 52 14.90 8.79 -5.22
C ARG A 52 14.66 8.22 -3.83
N ILE A 53 13.71 7.27 -3.72
CA ILE A 53 13.40 6.59 -2.46
C ILE A 53 14.68 5.93 -1.94
N HIS A 54 15.32 5.12 -2.77
CA HIS A 54 16.55 4.42 -2.41
C HIS A 54 17.69 5.35 -1.98
N ARG A 55 17.91 6.44 -2.71
CA ARG A 55 18.95 7.42 -2.38
C ARG A 55 18.69 8.12 -1.05
N LEU A 56 17.45 8.45 -0.72
CA LEU A 56 17.09 8.99 0.60
C LEU A 56 17.34 7.95 1.71
N THR A 57 17.04 6.68 1.45
CA THR A 57 17.32 5.58 2.38
C THR A 57 18.82 5.40 2.61
N ASP A 58 19.63 5.49 1.56
CA ASP A 58 21.09 5.46 1.66
C ASP A 58 21.65 6.65 2.46
N ILE A 59 21.11 7.86 2.24
CA ILE A 59 21.50 9.06 3.01
C ILE A 59 21.20 8.85 4.50
N LEU A 60 19.99 8.36 4.81
CA LEU A 60 19.59 8.05 6.18
C LEU A 60 20.54 7.00 6.79
N ALA A 61 20.79 5.91 6.08
CA ALA A 61 21.70 4.85 6.53
C ALA A 61 23.12 5.37 6.80
N ALA A 62 23.69 6.14 5.86
CA ALA A 62 25.03 6.70 5.98
C ALA A 62 25.15 7.64 7.19
N GLY A 63 24.17 8.53 7.39
CA GLY A 63 24.15 9.45 8.54
C GLY A 63 24.04 8.72 9.87
N LEU A 64 23.21 7.67 9.96
CA LEU A 64 23.09 6.85 11.16
C LEU A 64 24.38 6.09 11.48
N GLN A 65 25.01 5.49 10.47
CA GLN A 65 26.28 4.77 10.61
C GLN A 65 27.43 5.71 11.00
N GLN A 66 27.49 6.92 10.44
CA GLN A 66 28.48 7.94 10.80
C GLN A 66 28.40 8.31 12.30
N LYS A 67 27.21 8.20 12.90
CA LYS A 67 26.98 8.46 14.33
C LYS A 67 26.99 7.20 15.19
N GLY A 68 27.44 6.08 14.63
CA GLY A 68 27.71 4.83 15.35
C GLY A 68 26.49 3.93 15.54
N LEU A 69 25.34 4.23 14.92
CA LEU A 69 24.20 3.32 14.96
C LEU A 69 24.43 2.16 13.99
N LYS A 70 24.04 0.96 14.44
CA LYS A 70 24.23 -0.28 13.69
C LYS A 70 22.96 -0.65 12.93
N LEU A 71 23.10 -0.85 11.63
CA LEU A 71 22.07 -1.44 10.78
C LEU A 71 22.19 -2.97 10.83
N ARG A 72 21.07 -3.68 11.00
CA ARG A 72 21.07 -5.15 11.02
C ARG A 72 21.35 -5.78 9.67
N HIS A 73 21.01 -5.07 8.61
CA HIS A 73 21.15 -5.52 7.24
C HIS A 73 22.06 -4.54 6.49
N ALA A 74 23.07 -5.09 5.81
CA ALA A 74 23.99 -4.30 4.99
C ALA A 74 23.40 -3.92 3.63
N HIS A 75 22.33 -4.62 3.21
CA HIS A 75 21.68 -4.42 1.93
C HIS A 75 20.19 -4.18 2.11
N TYR A 76 19.67 -3.20 1.37
CA TYR A 76 18.30 -2.71 1.48
C TYR A 76 17.92 -1.93 0.22
N PHE A 77 16.62 -1.72 0.02
CA PHE A 77 16.09 -0.79 -0.97
C PHE A 77 15.61 0.50 -0.26
N ASP A 78 14.46 0.43 0.41
CA ASP A 78 13.81 1.57 1.06
C ASP A 78 13.71 1.43 2.59
N THR A 79 14.03 0.25 3.13
CA THR A 79 13.74 -0.15 4.50
C THR A 79 15.00 -0.46 5.30
N LEU A 80 15.15 0.17 6.46
CA LEU A 80 16.23 -0.02 7.41
C LEU A 80 15.73 -0.68 8.70
N CYS A 81 16.53 -1.55 9.29
CA CYS A 81 16.37 -2.02 10.66
C CYS A 81 17.54 -1.54 11.50
N VAL A 82 17.28 -0.58 12.39
CA VAL A 82 18.30 0.16 13.13
C VAL A 82 18.32 -0.30 14.58
N GLU A 83 19.46 -0.78 15.07
CA GLU A 83 19.64 -1.10 16.49
C GLU A 83 19.65 0.19 17.32
N VAL A 84 18.83 0.23 18.36
CA VAL A 84 18.69 1.38 19.26
C VAL A 84 18.80 0.91 20.70
N ALA A 85 19.68 1.55 21.48
CA ALA A 85 19.87 1.22 22.89
C ALA A 85 18.71 1.72 23.76
N ASP A 86 18.32 2.99 23.58
CA ASP A 86 17.14 3.59 24.21
C ASP A 86 15.97 3.64 23.23
N LYS A 87 15.31 2.50 23.04
CA LYS A 87 14.16 2.39 22.14
C LYS A 87 12.98 3.25 22.62
N ALA A 88 12.75 3.33 23.93
CA ALA A 88 11.63 4.08 24.48
C ALA A 88 11.78 5.57 24.16
N GLY A 89 12.96 6.15 24.41
CA GLY A 89 13.22 7.56 24.10
C GLY A 89 13.13 7.87 22.60
N VAL A 90 13.57 6.94 21.73
CA VAL A 90 13.38 7.07 20.27
C VAL A 90 11.90 7.12 19.91
N LEU A 91 11.08 6.21 20.44
CA LEU A 91 9.64 6.18 20.14
C LEU A 91 8.92 7.42 20.67
N THR A 92 9.27 7.91 21.86
CA THR A 92 8.72 9.17 22.39
C THR A 92 9.05 10.37 21.51
N ARG A 93 10.29 10.46 20.99
CA ARG A 93 10.65 11.52 20.04
C ARG A 93 9.94 11.36 18.70
N ALA A 94 9.77 10.12 18.22
CA ALA A 94 9.07 9.83 16.98
C ALA A 94 7.59 10.27 17.07
N GLU A 95 6.92 9.90 18.16
CA GLU A 95 5.53 10.30 18.44
C GLU A 95 5.39 11.82 18.53
N ALA A 96 6.29 12.50 19.25
CA ALA A 96 6.29 13.96 19.34
C ALA A 96 6.54 14.66 17.99
N ALA A 97 7.15 13.97 17.03
CA ALA A 97 7.37 14.43 15.66
C ALA A 97 6.29 13.95 14.68
N GLU A 98 5.23 13.29 15.17
CA GLU A 98 4.15 12.68 14.36
C GLU A 98 4.66 11.63 13.35
N ILE A 99 5.70 10.88 13.74
CA ILE A 99 6.33 9.83 12.93
C ILE A 99 6.07 8.46 13.58
N ASN A 100 5.47 7.55 12.82
CA ASN A 100 5.35 6.15 13.22
C ASN A 100 6.56 5.34 12.73
N LEU A 101 7.22 4.63 13.66
CA LEU A 101 8.26 3.66 13.35
C LEU A 101 7.76 2.25 13.61
N ARG A 102 8.29 1.25 12.89
CA ARG A 102 7.99 -0.16 13.18
C ARG A 102 8.68 -0.56 14.49
N SER A 103 7.87 -0.83 15.52
CA SER A 103 8.34 -1.00 16.91
C SER A 103 8.22 -2.44 17.46
N ASP A 104 7.80 -3.42 16.67
CA ASP A 104 7.67 -4.84 17.08
C ASP A 104 9.02 -5.61 17.11
N ILE A 105 10.15 -4.94 16.83
CA ILE A 105 11.46 -5.57 16.72
C ILE A 105 12.27 -5.40 18.02
N LEU A 106 12.68 -6.49 18.66
CA LEU A 106 13.49 -6.43 19.90
C LEU A 106 14.75 -5.57 19.72
N ASN A 107 15.01 -4.58 20.58
CA ASN A 107 16.20 -3.70 20.57
C ASN A 107 16.49 -2.99 19.23
N ALA A 108 15.48 -2.80 18.39
CA ALA A 108 15.60 -2.07 17.13
C ALA A 108 14.27 -1.40 16.76
N VAL A 109 14.36 -0.52 15.76
CA VAL A 109 13.21 0.06 15.05
C VAL A 109 13.35 -0.19 13.56
N GLY A 110 12.23 -0.44 12.89
CA GLY A 110 12.15 -0.52 11.44
C GLY A 110 11.68 0.82 10.86
N ILE A 111 12.29 1.21 9.75
CA ILE A 111 12.02 2.48 9.06
C ILE A 111 11.90 2.17 7.59
N THR A 112 10.77 2.49 6.97
CA THR A 112 10.55 2.35 5.53
C THR A 112 10.27 3.72 4.96
N LEU A 113 11.10 4.16 4.01
CA LEU A 113 10.85 5.39 3.26
C LEU A 113 10.01 5.09 2.03
N ASP A 114 9.36 6.11 1.49
CA ASP A 114 8.46 5.96 0.33
C ASP A 114 8.53 7.17 -0.60
N GLU A 115 7.68 7.18 -1.62
CA GLU A 115 7.64 8.24 -2.62
C GLU A 115 7.37 9.62 -1.99
N THR A 116 6.65 9.72 -0.88
CA THR A 116 6.32 11.01 -0.24
C THR A 116 7.48 11.59 0.58
N THR A 117 8.48 10.77 0.89
CA THR A 117 9.59 11.17 1.76
C THR A 117 10.42 12.31 1.15
N THR A 118 10.69 13.33 1.97
CA THR A 118 11.48 14.51 1.64
C THR A 118 12.82 14.56 2.39
N ARG A 119 13.70 15.50 2.05
CA ARG A 119 14.97 15.72 2.78
C ARG A 119 14.69 16.16 4.22
N GLU A 120 13.64 16.93 4.41
CA GLU A 120 13.17 17.41 5.70
C GLU A 120 12.70 16.23 6.57
N ASN A 121 11.99 15.26 6.00
CA ASN A 121 11.64 14.03 6.73
C ASN A 121 12.89 13.25 7.15
N VAL A 122 13.92 13.16 6.30
CA VAL A 122 15.19 12.51 6.66
C VAL A 122 15.90 13.24 7.80
N MET A 123 15.91 14.58 7.81
CA MET A 123 16.41 15.34 8.96
C MET A 123 15.64 15.06 10.24
N GLN A 124 14.31 15.00 10.17
CA GLN A 124 13.49 14.66 11.35
C GLN A 124 13.79 13.25 11.85
N LEU A 125 14.01 12.29 10.96
CA LEU A 125 14.43 10.93 11.34
C LEU A 125 15.80 10.92 12.03
N PHE A 126 16.75 11.77 11.62
CA PHE A 126 18.01 11.94 12.36
C PHE A 126 17.77 12.48 13.77
N ASN A 127 16.96 13.52 13.93
CA ASN A 127 16.62 14.07 15.25
C ASN A 127 15.94 13.01 16.14
N VAL A 128 15.01 12.23 15.58
CA VAL A 128 14.32 11.15 16.29
C VAL A 128 15.30 10.06 16.75
N LEU A 129 16.23 9.63 15.89
CA LEU A 129 17.13 8.51 16.20
C LEU A 129 18.36 8.90 17.03
N LEU A 130 18.87 10.12 16.85
CA LEU A 130 20.15 10.56 17.39
C LEU A 130 20.00 11.65 18.47
N GLY A 131 18.83 12.28 18.55
CA GLY A 131 18.62 13.52 19.31
C GLY A 131 19.06 14.76 18.53
N ASP A 132 18.79 15.93 19.12
CA ASP A 132 19.16 17.22 18.54
C ASP A 132 20.68 17.41 18.49
N ASN A 133 21.13 18.35 17.65
CA ASN A 133 22.54 18.71 17.48
C ASN A 133 23.44 17.55 17.03
N HIS A 134 22.89 16.56 16.33
CA HIS A 134 23.64 15.47 15.73
C HIS A 134 24.68 15.97 14.71
N GLY A 135 24.52 17.16 14.15
CA GLY A 135 25.51 17.81 13.26
C GLY A 135 25.74 17.06 11.95
N LEU A 136 24.73 16.34 11.46
CA LEU A 136 24.75 15.74 10.12
C LEU A 136 24.27 16.80 9.12
N ASP A 137 24.91 16.82 7.96
CA ASP A 137 24.55 17.66 6.83
C ASP A 137 24.12 16.76 5.67
N ILE A 138 22.88 16.90 5.21
CA ILE A 138 22.35 16.07 4.13
C ILE A 138 23.09 16.35 2.83
N ASP A 139 23.50 17.58 2.53
CA ASP A 139 24.18 17.88 1.26
C ASP A 139 25.52 17.16 1.14
N THR A 140 26.25 17.03 2.26
CA THR A 140 27.48 16.24 2.33
C THR A 140 27.19 14.74 2.19
N LEU A 141 26.24 14.19 2.96
CA LEU A 141 25.88 12.77 2.88
C LEU A 141 25.38 12.37 1.48
N ASP A 142 24.59 13.23 0.85
CA ASP A 142 24.04 13.03 -0.49
C ASP A 142 25.15 12.98 -1.55
N LYS A 143 26.20 13.81 -1.43
CA LYS A 143 27.38 13.75 -2.31
C LYS A 143 28.15 12.44 -2.13
N ASP A 144 28.33 11.99 -0.90
CA ASP A 144 29.07 10.76 -0.59
C ASP A 144 28.33 9.53 -1.14
N VAL A 145 27.02 9.43 -0.87
CA VAL A 145 26.17 8.36 -1.40
C VAL A 145 26.09 8.37 -2.92
N ALA A 146 26.08 9.56 -3.55
CA ALA A 146 26.09 9.68 -5.01
C ALA A 146 27.35 9.06 -5.64
N HIS A 147 28.47 9.08 -4.91
CA HIS A 147 29.75 8.62 -5.42
C HIS A 147 29.91 7.10 -5.29
N ASP A 148 29.47 6.52 -4.17
CA ASP A 148 29.72 5.10 -3.84
C ASP A 148 28.59 4.47 -3.02
N SER A 149 27.39 4.36 -3.60
CA SER A 149 26.32 3.54 -3.02
C SER A 149 26.58 2.05 -3.25
N ARG A 150 26.56 1.27 -2.16
CA ARG A 150 26.78 -0.20 -2.15
C ARG A 150 25.67 -0.99 -1.44
N SER A 151 24.55 -0.33 -1.17
CA SER A 151 23.41 -0.92 -0.44
C SER A 151 22.69 -1.98 -1.27
N ILE A 152 22.57 -1.83 -2.59
CA ILE A 152 22.14 -2.92 -3.48
C ILE A 152 23.37 -3.65 -4.04
N GLN A 153 23.39 -4.98 -3.91
CA GLN A 153 24.47 -5.79 -4.45
C GLN A 153 24.52 -5.70 -5.98
N PRO A 154 25.72 -5.63 -6.62
CA PRO A 154 25.82 -5.56 -8.07
C PRO A 154 25.08 -6.68 -8.81
N ALA A 155 25.09 -7.90 -8.25
CA ALA A 155 24.38 -9.05 -8.81
C ALA A 155 22.85 -8.97 -8.72
N MET A 156 22.31 -8.04 -7.93
CA MET A 156 20.87 -7.77 -7.78
C MET A 156 20.40 -6.55 -8.58
N LEU A 157 21.33 -5.84 -9.23
CA LEU A 157 20.99 -4.72 -10.10
C LEU A 157 20.30 -5.25 -11.35
N ARG A 158 19.15 -4.66 -11.65
CA ARG A 158 18.39 -4.96 -12.85
C ARG A 158 19.08 -4.38 -14.09
N ASP A 159 19.30 -5.21 -15.11
CA ASP A 159 19.92 -4.83 -16.38
C ASP A 159 19.00 -4.98 -17.62
N ASP A 160 17.83 -5.59 -17.45
CA ASP A 160 16.82 -5.75 -18.51
C ASP A 160 15.88 -4.55 -18.63
N GLU A 161 15.39 -4.31 -19.85
CA GLU A 161 14.39 -3.28 -20.11
C GLU A 161 13.00 -3.69 -19.62
N ILE A 162 12.25 -2.72 -19.09
CA ILE A 162 10.88 -2.90 -18.62
C ILE A 162 9.92 -2.02 -19.38
N LEU A 163 8.64 -2.43 -19.41
CA LEU A 163 7.56 -1.59 -19.92
C LEU A 163 7.84 -1.10 -21.35
N THR A 164 8.44 -1.95 -22.19
CA THR A 164 8.85 -1.64 -23.57
C THR A 164 7.65 -1.49 -24.51
N HIS A 165 6.47 -1.99 -24.13
CA HIS A 165 5.27 -1.83 -24.93
C HIS A 165 4.93 -0.33 -25.11
N PRO A 166 4.51 0.12 -26.31
CA PRO A 166 4.30 1.54 -26.58
C PRO A 166 3.30 2.23 -25.64
N VAL A 167 2.36 1.50 -25.03
CA VAL A 167 1.40 2.06 -24.07
C VAL A 167 2.09 2.79 -22.92
N PHE A 168 3.22 2.29 -22.41
CA PHE A 168 3.95 2.88 -21.28
C PHE A 168 4.87 4.04 -21.68
N ASN A 169 4.91 4.39 -22.97
CA ASN A 169 5.86 5.35 -23.54
C ASN A 169 5.16 6.47 -24.33
N ARG A 170 3.83 6.59 -24.24
CA ARG A 170 3.01 7.48 -25.08
C ARG A 170 2.23 8.55 -24.32
N TYR A 171 1.93 8.36 -23.04
CA TYR A 171 0.92 9.15 -22.33
C TYR A 171 1.52 9.77 -21.05
N HIS A 172 2.55 10.61 -21.20
CA HIS A 172 3.33 11.15 -20.07
C HIS A 172 2.96 12.60 -19.72
N SER A 173 2.25 13.31 -20.59
CA SER A 173 1.62 14.58 -20.22
C SER A 173 0.24 14.35 -19.63
N GLU A 174 -0.17 15.24 -18.71
CA GLU A 174 -1.51 15.20 -18.11
C GLU A 174 -2.62 15.19 -19.18
N THR A 175 -2.47 16.02 -20.23
CA THR A 175 -3.44 16.08 -21.34
C THR A 175 -3.54 14.77 -22.11
N GLU A 176 -2.41 14.12 -22.41
CA GLU A 176 -2.42 12.82 -23.08
C GLU A 176 -3.04 11.73 -22.21
N MET A 177 -2.72 11.71 -20.91
CA MET A 177 -3.28 10.75 -19.97
C MET A 177 -4.80 10.94 -19.80
N MET A 178 -5.28 12.18 -19.65
CA MET A 178 -6.72 12.47 -19.60
C MET A 178 -7.42 11.97 -20.87
N ARG A 179 -6.86 12.24 -22.05
CA ARG A 179 -7.42 11.76 -23.33
C ARG A 179 -7.40 10.24 -23.41
N TYR A 180 -6.33 9.60 -22.94
CA TYR A 180 -6.21 8.15 -22.91
C TYR A 180 -7.27 7.52 -22.00
N MET A 181 -7.39 7.96 -20.75
CA MET A 181 -8.42 7.48 -19.81
C MET A 181 -9.82 7.68 -20.38
N HIS A 182 -10.14 8.87 -20.88
CA HIS A 182 -11.44 9.14 -21.49
C HIS A 182 -11.72 8.27 -22.73
N SER A 183 -10.69 7.96 -23.53
CA SER A 183 -10.84 7.07 -24.68
C SER A 183 -11.12 5.62 -24.29
N LEU A 184 -10.68 5.18 -23.11
CA LEU A 184 -10.99 3.86 -22.56
C LEU A 184 -12.38 3.86 -21.95
N GLU A 185 -12.70 4.85 -21.11
CA GLU A 185 -14.00 5.05 -20.49
C GLU A 185 -15.14 5.01 -21.51
N ARG A 186 -14.97 5.69 -22.66
CA ARG A 186 -15.99 5.73 -23.73
C ARG A 186 -16.28 4.39 -24.41
N LYS A 187 -15.45 3.37 -24.21
CA LYS A 187 -15.66 2.02 -24.77
C LYS A 187 -16.50 1.14 -23.85
N ASP A 188 -16.70 1.55 -22.60
CA ASP A 188 -17.34 0.76 -21.57
C ASP A 188 -18.74 1.31 -21.28
N LEU A 189 -19.73 0.42 -21.30
CA LEU A 189 -21.10 0.74 -20.87
C LEU A 189 -21.15 0.76 -19.33
N ALA A 190 -21.54 1.90 -18.75
CA ALA A 190 -21.60 2.08 -17.30
C ALA A 190 -22.97 2.64 -16.83
N LEU A 191 -23.17 2.69 -15.51
CA LEU A 191 -24.45 3.09 -14.89
C LEU A 191 -24.83 4.56 -15.12
N ASN A 192 -23.89 5.41 -15.54
CA ASN A 192 -24.17 6.78 -15.96
C ASN A 192 -24.85 6.88 -17.34
N GLN A 193 -24.95 5.76 -18.08
CA GLN A 193 -25.50 5.72 -19.43
C GLN A 193 -26.80 4.90 -19.50
N ALA A 194 -26.86 3.75 -18.85
CA ALA A 194 -28.02 2.86 -18.90
C ALA A 194 -28.11 1.94 -17.67
N MET A 195 -29.28 1.34 -17.49
CA MET A 195 -29.45 0.22 -16.56
C MET A 195 -28.63 -0.99 -17.03
N ILE A 196 -27.91 -1.63 -16.09
CA ILE A 196 -27.15 -2.86 -16.32
C ILE A 196 -27.80 -3.98 -15.46
N PRO A 197 -28.78 -4.73 -15.99
CA PRO A 197 -29.62 -5.65 -15.21
C PRO A 197 -28.96 -7.03 -15.00
N LEU A 198 -27.76 -7.05 -14.41
CA LEU A 198 -27.05 -8.29 -14.09
C LEU A 198 -27.63 -8.92 -12.82
N GLY A 199 -28.26 -10.08 -12.99
CA GLY A 199 -28.75 -10.89 -11.86
C GLY A 199 -27.63 -11.24 -10.88
N SER A 200 -27.94 -11.26 -9.58
CA SER A 200 -26.98 -11.51 -8.49
C SER A 200 -25.89 -10.44 -8.29
N CYS A 201 -25.86 -9.35 -9.07
CA CYS A 201 -24.86 -8.28 -8.91
C CYS A 201 -25.38 -7.05 -8.15
N THR A 202 -26.71 -6.85 -8.08
CA THR A 202 -27.34 -5.69 -7.42
C THR A 202 -26.74 -4.35 -7.89
N MET A 203 -26.78 -4.09 -9.20
CA MET A 203 -26.29 -2.85 -9.84
C MET A 203 -27.17 -1.63 -9.50
N LYS A 204 -27.13 -1.21 -8.23
CA LYS A 204 -27.86 -0.07 -7.67
C LYS A 204 -27.06 1.23 -7.81
N LEU A 205 -27.64 2.34 -7.35
CA LEU A 205 -26.95 3.61 -7.24
C LEU A 205 -25.69 3.51 -6.35
N ASN A 206 -24.58 4.06 -6.82
CA ASN A 206 -23.42 4.42 -6.00
C ASN A 206 -23.46 5.94 -5.83
N ALA A 207 -24.02 6.44 -4.73
CA ALA A 207 -24.31 7.87 -4.62
C ALA A 207 -23.02 8.67 -4.44
N ALA A 208 -22.95 9.86 -5.03
CA ALA A 208 -21.77 10.73 -4.90
C ALA A 208 -21.41 11.01 -3.43
N ALA A 209 -22.44 11.24 -2.59
CA ALA A 209 -22.25 11.46 -1.15
C ALA A 209 -21.62 10.25 -0.42
N GLU A 210 -21.86 9.02 -0.89
CA GLU A 210 -21.27 7.80 -0.35
C GLU A 210 -19.82 7.60 -0.82
N MET A 211 -19.49 8.10 -2.02
CA MET A 211 -18.17 7.90 -2.65
C MET A 211 -17.14 8.97 -2.25
N ILE A 212 -17.57 10.21 -1.96
CA ILE A 212 -16.67 11.33 -1.62
C ILE A 212 -15.70 10.99 -0.47
N PRO A 213 -16.14 10.37 0.65
CA PRO A 213 -15.25 10.15 1.78
C PRO A 213 -14.08 9.18 1.53
N ILE A 214 -14.17 8.31 0.53
CA ILE A 214 -13.14 7.28 0.32
C ILE A 214 -11.77 7.86 -0.08
N THR A 215 -11.73 9.13 -0.49
CA THR A 215 -10.51 9.87 -0.85
C THR A 215 -10.16 10.99 0.13
N TRP A 216 -10.85 11.09 1.27
CA TRP A 216 -10.42 12.03 2.32
C TRP A 216 -9.12 11.52 2.95
N PRO A 217 -8.13 12.39 3.21
CA PRO A 217 -6.86 11.97 3.84
C PRO A 217 -7.05 11.16 5.12
N GLU A 218 -8.04 11.52 5.94
CA GLU A 218 -8.38 10.84 7.20
C GLU A 218 -8.82 9.37 7.00
N PHE A 219 -9.23 8.99 5.78
CA PHE A 219 -9.50 7.61 5.39
C PHE A 219 -8.39 7.01 4.49
N ALA A 220 -7.93 7.76 3.49
CA ALA A 220 -7.08 7.23 2.43
C ALA A 220 -5.58 7.15 2.81
N GLU A 221 -5.12 7.96 3.76
CA GLU A 221 -3.69 8.13 4.06
C GLU A 221 -3.24 7.48 5.38
N LEU A 222 -4.15 6.80 6.09
CA LEU A 222 -3.82 6.10 7.33
C LEU A 222 -3.16 4.74 7.06
N HIS A 223 -1.97 4.53 7.58
CA HIS A 223 -1.30 3.23 7.50
C HIS A 223 -2.08 2.17 8.32
N PRO A 224 -2.36 0.96 7.78
CA PRO A 224 -3.24 -0.03 8.43
C PRO A 224 -2.70 -0.59 9.76
N PHE A 225 -1.41 -0.38 10.06
CA PHE A 225 -0.76 -0.76 11.32
C PHE A 225 -0.34 0.45 12.16
N CYS A 226 -0.98 1.61 11.97
CA CYS A 226 -0.78 2.74 12.89
C CYS A 226 -1.21 2.35 14.32
N PRO A 227 -0.68 3.02 15.35
CA PRO A 227 -1.20 2.89 16.70
C PRO A 227 -2.73 3.08 16.76
N PRO A 228 -3.47 2.26 17.53
CA PRO A 228 -4.93 2.28 17.55
C PRO A 228 -5.55 3.65 17.88
N GLU A 229 -4.90 4.44 18.72
CA GLU A 229 -5.28 5.80 19.11
C GLU A 229 -5.27 6.79 17.93
N GLN A 230 -4.50 6.52 16.87
CA GLN A 230 -4.50 7.33 15.64
C GLN A 230 -5.68 6.95 14.72
N ALA A 231 -6.36 5.84 14.99
CA ALA A 231 -7.44 5.28 14.17
C ALA A 231 -8.82 5.34 14.88
N GLU A 232 -9.00 6.19 15.89
CA GLU A 232 -10.26 6.27 16.66
C GLU A 232 -11.49 6.51 15.78
N GLY A 233 -11.38 7.38 14.78
CA GLY A 233 -12.46 7.62 13.81
C GLY A 233 -12.84 6.37 13.02
N TYR A 234 -11.86 5.57 12.62
CA TYR A 234 -12.08 4.27 11.98
C TYR A 234 -12.78 3.28 12.94
N GLN A 235 -12.35 3.20 14.19
CA GLN A 235 -12.95 2.32 15.19
C GLN A 235 -14.42 2.69 15.41
N GLN A 236 -14.73 3.98 15.55
CA GLN A 236 -16.09 4.47 15.70
C GLN A 236 -16.95 4.13 14.47
N MET A 237 -16.44 4.36 13.25
CA MET A 237 -17.15 4.03 12.01
C MET A 237 -17.42 2.53 11.89
N ILE A 238 -16.41 1.70 12.13
CA ILE A 238 -16.51 0.24 12.06
C ILE A 238 -17.51 -0.29 13.08
N ALA A 239 -17.47 0.21 14.32
CA ALA A 239 -18.39 -0.19 15.38
C ALA A 239 -19.85 0.17 15.05
N GLN A 240 -20.10 1.37 14.53
CA GLN A 240 -21.44 1.79 14.12
C GLN A 240 -21.96 0.92 12.97
N LEU A 241 -21.14 0.66 11.95
CA LEU A 241 -21.54 -0.18 10.84
C LEU A 241 -21.81 -1.63 11.29
N ALA A 242 -20.99 -2.17 12.20
CA ALA A 242 -21.19 -3.50 12.77
C ALA A 242 -22.54 -3.60 13.51
N ASP A 243 -22.88 -2.60 14.34
CA ASP A 243 -24.18 -2.55 15.05
C ASP A 243 -25.36 -2.49 14.07
N TRP A 244 -25.26 -1.69 13.00
CA TRP A 244 -26.31 -1.62 11.98
C TRP A 244 -26.48 -2.96 11.27
N LEU A 245 -25.39 -3.64 10.91
CA LEU A 245 -25.44 -4.95 10.26
C LEU A 245 -26.00 -6.04 11.18
N VAL A 246 -25.66 -6.03 12.46
CA VAL A 246 -26.26 -6.90 13.49
C VAL A 246 -27.78 -6.72 13.51
N LYS A 247 -28.27 -5.47 13.57
CA LYS A 247 -29.71 -5.16 13.57
C LYS A 247 -30.43 -5.61 12.30
N LEU A 248 -29.77 -5.54 11.15
CA LEU A 248 -30.34 -5.95 9.86
C LEU A 248 -30.37 -7.48 9.65
N THR A 249 -29.41 -8.20 10.24
CA THR A 249 -29.21 -9.63 9.97
C THR A 249 -29.69 -10.54 11.10
N GLY A 250 -29.78 -10.04 12.33
CA GLY A 250 -30.11 -10.82 13.52
C GLY A 250 -28.96 -11.69 14.04
N TYR A 251 -27.73 -11.48 13.57
CA TYR A 251 -26.53 -12.11 14.15
C TYR A 251 -26.10 -11.41 15.44
N ASP A 252 -25.35 -12.11 16.30
CA ASP A 252 -24.81 -11.53 17.53
C ASP A 252 -23.56 -10.66 17.30
N ALA A 253 -22.81 -10.90 16.21
CA ALA A 253 -21.57 -10.21 15.91
C ALA A 253 -21.25 -10.22 14.40
N VAL A 254 -20.43 -9.27 13.96
CA VAL A 254 -19.94 -9.14 12.58
C VAL A 254 -18.42 -9.00 12.58
N CYS A 255 -17.74 -9.74 11.70
CA CYS A 255 -16.31 -9.58 11.42
C CYS A 255 -16.13 -8.82 10.10
N MET A 256 -15.40 -7.70 10.14
CA MET A 256 -15.16 -6.84 8.96
C MET A 256 -13.91 -7.22 8.15
N GLN A 257 -13.16 -8.26 8.57
CA GLN A 257 -11.91 -8.66 7.92
C GLN A 257 -12.08 -9.23 6.50
N PRO A 258 -13.12 -10.03 6.18
CA PRO A 258 -13.28 -10.58 4.84
C PRO A 258 -13.54 -9.48 3.78
N ASN A 259 -12.60 -9.33 2.84
CA ASN A 259 -12.62 -8.29 1.81
C ASN A 259 -13.37 -8.65 0.52
N SER A 260 -14.10 -9.78 0.51
CA SER A 260 -14.99 -10.19 -0.56
C SER A 260 -16.03 -11.18 -0.03
N GLY A 261 -17.16 -11.36 -0.75
CA GLY A 261 -18.18 -12.35 -0.38
C GLY A 261 -17.62 -13.77 -0.26
N ALA A 262 -16.78 -14.19 -1.21
CA ALA A 262 -16.14 -15.51 -1.19
C ALA A 262 -15.20 -15.71 0.01
N GLN A 263 -14.51 -14.64 0.45
CA GLN A 263 -13.72 -14.69 1.68
C GLN A 263 -14.60 -14.75 2.93
N GLY A 264 -15.78 -14.12 2.90
CA GLY A 264 -16.78 -14.23 3.97
C GLY A 264 -17.30 -15.66 4.13
N GLU A 265 -17.63 -16.33 3.01
CA GLU A 265 -18.02 -17.75 3.01
C GLU A 265 -16.90 -18.64 3.59
N TYR A 266 -15.65 -18.44 3.13
CA TYR A 266 -14.52 -19.20 3.61
C TYR A 266 -14.25 -18.99 5.11
N ALA A 267 -14.25 -17.75 5.58
CA ALA A 267 -14.09 -17.42 7.00
C ALA A 267 -15.22 -18.00 7.87
N GLY A 268 -16.46 -17.96 7.38
CA GLY A 268 -17.61 -18.56 8.05
C GLY A 268 -17.49 -20.09 8.20
N LEU A 269 -17.05 -20.78 7.14
CA LEU A 269 -16.81 -22.22 7.18
C LEU A 269 -15.67 -22.59 8.15
N LEU A 270 -14.60 -21.79 8.20
CA LEU A 270 -13.52 -21.97 9.17
C LEU A 270 -14.01 -21.76 10.61
N ALA A 271 -14.85 -20.74 10.85
CA ALA A 271 -15.44 -20.50 12.16
C ALA A 271 -16.32 -21.67 12.62
N ILE A 272 -17.15 -22.22 11.73
CA ILE A 272 -17.96 -23.42 12.00
C ILE A 272 -17.06 -24.62 12.33
N ARG A 273 -16.00 -24.83 11.53
CA ARG A 273 -15.05 -25.91 11.77
C ARG A 273 -14.39 -25.78 13.15
N HIS A 274 -13.87 -24.60 13.50
CA HIS A 274 -13.24 -24.38 14.79
C HIS A 274 -14.21 -24.49 15.97
N TYR A 275 -15.48 -24.13 15.78
CA TYR A 275 -16.53 -24.36 16.78
C TYR A 275 -16.70 -25.85 17.11
N HIS A 276 -16.64 -26.73 16.09
CA HIS A 276 -16.70 -28.17 16.28
C HIS A 276 -15.41 -28.73 16.88
N GLU A 277 -14.24 -28.26 16.42
CA GLU A 277 -12.93 -28.66 16.97
C GLU A 277 -12.79 -28.28 18.45
N SER A 278 -13.36 -27.15 18.90
CA SER A 278 -13.28 -26.72 20.30
C SER A 278 -14.20 -27.52 21.26
N ARG A 279 -15.01 -28.44 20.73
CA ARG A 279 -16.03 -29.22 21.46
C ARG A 279 -15.81 -30.73 21.38
N ASN A 280 -14.86 -31.16 20.56
CA ASN A 280 -14.36 -32.53 20.50
C ASN A 280 -13.07 -32.63 21.31
#